data_AF-A0A4T0PFT6-F1
#
_entry.id   AF-A0A4T0PFT6-F1
#
_cell.length_a   1.000
_cell.length_b   1.000
_cell.length_c   1.000
_cell.angle_alpha   90.00
_cell.angle_beta   90.00
_cell.angle_gamma   90.00
#
_symmetry.space_group_name_H-M   'P 1'
#
loop_
_entity.id
_entity.type
_entity.pdbx_description
1 polymer ?
#
loop_
_entity_poly.entity_id
_entity_poly.type
_entity_poly.pdbx_seq_one_letter_code
_entity_poly.pdbx_strand_id
1 'polypeptide(L)'
;MEKPDLFLITGTSTGFGSGLVLQLNAQGRKVIATARNVEKIRDFEQLEHMSILKLDISSSQEEVARIVQGAIKIHGYVTHLMNNAAYGNNFKQIIGYFKVTDAILPHFRTRKEGDKFISNIIIDRNNYCPVYSFYCATKFAIKATFEALKSETQHLGNKVLLIKPEYFRTNLLQAETNIQKPTNRIADYAPIKNALGKVIQGKHGTW
;
A
#
# COMPACT_ATOMS: atom_id res chain seq x y z
N MET A 1 -4.23 30.19 4.36
CA MET A 1 -4.66 28.99 5.12
C MET A 1 -3.99 27.78 4.51
N GLU A 2 -3.34 26.97 5.32
CA GLU A 2 -2.72 25.72 4.88
C GLU A 2 -3.80 24.76 4.33
N LYS A 3 -3.52 24.11 3.19
CA LYS A 3 -4.49 23.16 2.61
C LYS A 3 -4.61 21.95 3.54
N PRO A 4 -5.83 21.48 3.86
CA PRO A 4 -6.00 20.33 4.74
C PRO A 4 -5.44 19.05 4.11
N ASP A 5 -5.08 18.09 4.95
CA ASP A 5 -4.57 16.80 4.48
C ASP A 5 -5.61 16.04 3.66
N LEU A 6 -5.13 15.51 2.54
CA LEU A 6 -5.83 14.66 1.60
C LEU A 6 -4.97 13.45 1.23
N PHE A 7 -5.50 12.27 1.54
CA PHE A 7 -4.83 10.97 1.39
C PHE A 7 -5.35 10.24 0.16
N LEU A 8 -4.46 9.84 -0.74
CA LEU A 8 -4.73 8.86 -1.79
C LEU A 8 -4.20 7.50 -1.32
N ILE A 9 -5.08 6.53 -1.10
CA ILE A 9 -4.71 5.25 -0.49
C ILE A 9 -4.99 4.11 -1.47
N THR A 10 -3.96 3.31 -1.79
CA THR A 10 -4.10 2.17 -2.68
C THR A 10 -4.51 0.89 -1.95
N GLY A 11 -5.48 0.14 -2.50
CA GLY A 11 -5.85 -1.19 -2.02
C GLY A 11 -6.58 -1.19 -0.67
N THR A 12 -7.71 -0.47 -0.59
CA THR A 12 -8.45 -0.22 0.64
C THR A 12 -9.61 -1.19 0.91
N SER A 13 -9.77 -2.24 0.10
CA SER A 13 -10.92 -3.14 0.21
C SER A 13 -10.93 -4.05 1.45
N THR A 14 -9.78 -4.26 2.08
CA THR A 14 -9.66 -5.11 3.28
C THR A 14 -8.42 -4.71 4.10
N GLY A 15 -8.31 -5.26 5.31
CA GLY A 15 -7.08 -5.20 6.11
C GLY A 15 -6.67 -3.77 6.48
N PHE A 16 -5.35 -3.50 6.46
CA PHE A 16 -4.79 -2.22 6.90
C PHE A 16 -5.32 -1.03 6.11
N GLY A 17 -5.46 -1.16 4.79
CA GLY A 17 -5.95 -0.08 3.95
C GLY A 17 -7.37 0.35 4.32
N SER A 18 -8.25 -0.61 4.63
CA SER A 18 -9.62 -0.34 5.07
C SER A 18 -9.63 0.33 6.45
N GLY A 19 -8.90 -0.22 7.43
CA GLY A 19 -8.81 0.36 8.77
C GLY A 19 -8.22 1.78 8.76
N LEU A 20 -7.19 2.02 7.93
CA LEU A 20 -6.59 3.34 7.77
C LEU A 20 -7.58 4.36 7.19
N VAL A 21 -8.38 3.98 6.20
CA VAL A 21 -9.44 4.84 5.64
C VAL A 21 -10.42 5.26 6.75
N LEU A 22 -10.94 4.30 7.50
CA LEU A 22 -11.91 4.54 8.57
C LEU A 22 -11.32 5.42 9.67
N GLN A 23 -10.08 5.16 10.08
CA GLN A 23 -9.40 5.94 11.11
C GLN A 23 -9.15 7.39 10.68
N LEU A 24 -8.72 7.62 9.43
CA LEU A 24 -8.52 8.96 8.89
C LEU A 24 -9.84 9.71 8.75
N ASN A 25 -10.89 9.02 8.30
CA ASN A 25 -12.23 9.59 8.20
C ASN A 25 -12.78 10.03 9.56
N ALA A 26 -12.65 9.19 10.59
CA ALA A 26 -13.06 9.52 11.96
C ALA A 26 -12.32 10.74 12.54
N GLN A 27 -11.15 11.07 11.99
CA GLN A 27 -10.38 12.28 12.34
C GLN A 27 -10.72 13.50 11.45
N GLY A 28 -11.78 13.41 10.63
CA GLY A 28 -12.20 14.47 9.72
C GLY A 28 -11.24 14.70 8.55
N ARG A 29 -10.35 13.75 8.25
CA ARG A 29 -9.40 13.86 7.13
C ARG A 29 -10.05 13.46 5.82
N LYS A 30 -9.62 14.10 4.72
CA LYS A 30 -10.11 13.77 3.37
C LYS A 30 -9.37 12.56 2.83
N VAL A 31 -10.10 11.62 2.23
CA VAL A 31 -9.49 10.39 1.71
C VAL A 31 -10.09 10.00 0.35
N ILE A 32 -9.19 9.72 -0.59
CA ILE A 32 -9.48 9.04 -1.86
C ILE A 32 -9.05 7.58 -1.68
N ALA A 33 -10.03 6.71 -1.45
CA ALA A 33 -9.81 5.28 -1.26
C ALA A 33 -9.85 4.55 -2.60
N THR A 34 -8.90 3.65 -2.87
CA THR A 34 -8.89 2.92 -4.14
C THR A 34 -8.87 1.41 -3.99
N ALA A 35 -9.57 0.73 -4.90
CA ALA A 35 -9.59 -0.73 -4.97
C ALA A 35 -9.68 -1.22 -6.42
N ARG A 36 -9.26 -2.46 -6.67
CA ARG A 36 -9.45 -3.12 -7.98
C ARG A 36 -10.93 -3.34 -8.31
N ASN A 37 -11.69 -3.72 -7.29
CA ASN A 37 -13.14 -3.87 -7.35
C ASN A 37 -13.75 -2.80 -6.45
N VAL A 38 -14.32 -1.77 -7.07
CA VAL A 38 -14.90 -0.62 -6.37
C VAL A 38 -16.12 -1.03 -5.53
N GLU A 39 -16.87 -2.06 -5.94
CA GLU A 39 -18.04 -2.55 -5.19
C GLU A 39 -17.67 -2.96 -3.76
N LYS A 40 -16.43 -3.42 -3.52
CA LYS A 40 -15.95 -3.81 -2.18
C LYS A 40 -15.68 -2.63 -1.25
N ILE A 41 -15.75 -1.39 -1.74
CA ILE A 41 -15.49 -0.18 -0.97
C ILE A 41 -16.60 0.87 -1.11
N ARG A 42 -17.77 0.49 -1.65
CA ARG A 42 -18.89 1.44 -1.86
C ARG A 42 -19.45 2.00 -0.57
N ASP A 43 -19.38 1.25 0.52
CA ASP A 43 -19.81 1.74 1.83
C ASP A 43 -19.03 2.99 2.27
N PHE A 44 -17.82 3.21 1.76
CA PHE A 44 -17.06 4.44 2.03
C PHE A 44 -17.67 5.69 1.40
N GLU A 45 -18.54 5.58 0.38
CA GLU A 45 -19.23 6.74 -0.21
C GLU A 45 -20.23 7.38 0.76
N GLN A 46 -20.66 6.64 1.81
CA GLN A 46 -21.59 7.13 2.82
C GLN A 46 -20.90 7.99 3.89
N LEU A 47 -19.56 8.00 3.92
CA LEU A 47 -18.77 8.74 4.90
C LEU A 47 -18.45 10.15 4.37
N GLU A 48 -18.39 11.13 5.28
CA GLU A 48 -18.02 12.49 4.91
C GLU A 48 -16.59 12.57 4.37
N HIS A 49 -16.30 13.53 3.49
CA HIS A 49 -14.93 13.77 3.00
C HIS A 49 -14.26 12.58 2.29
N MET A 50 -15.05 11.64 1.78
CA MET A 50 -14.59 10.47 1.03
C MET A 50 -14.76 10.61 -0.47
N SER A 51 -13.88 9.96 -1.20
CA SER A 51 -14.06 9.63 -2.61
C SER A 51 -13.50 8.23 -2.87
N ILE A 52 -14.10 7.50 -3.80
CA ILE A 52 -13.62 6.18 -4.18
C ILE A 52 -13.21 6.13 -5.64
N LEU A 53 -12.16 5.38 -5.97
CA LEU A 53 -11.72 5.16 -7.34
C LEU A 53 -11.34 3.70 -7.58
N LYS A 54 -11.63 3.22 -8.80
CA LYS A 54 -11.09 1.96 -9.28
C LYS A 54 -9.61 2.16 -9.64
N LEU A 55 -8.72 1.42 -8.99
CA LEU A 55 -7.29 1.38 -9.31
C LEU A 55 -6.74 -0.03 -9.14
N ASP A 56 -6.20 -0.57 -10.23
CA ASP A 56 -5.36 -1.75 -10.24
C ASP A 56 -3.91 -1.29 -10.50
N ILE A 57 -3.05 -1.38 -9.47
CA ILE A 57 -1.65 -0.91 -9.60
C ILE A 57 -0.82 -1.77 -10.56
N SER A 58 -1.33 -2.93 -10.98
CA SER A 58 -0.68 -3.80 -11.97
C SER A 58 -1.07 -3.49 -13.41
N SER A 59 -2.02 -2.57 -13.64
CA SER A 59 -2.36 -2.03 -14.96
C SER A 59 -1.17 -1.33 -15.65
N SER A 60 -1.34 -0.93 -16.91
CA SER A 60 -0.32 -0.19 -17.65
C SER A 60 0.02 1.16 -16.97
N GLN A 61 1.19 1.73 -17.30
CA GLN A 61 1.59 3.02 -16.73
C GLN A 61 0.59 4.12 -17.07
N GLU A 62 0.10 4.13 -18.32
CA GLU A 62 -0.84 5.11 -18.84
C GLU A 62 -2.16 5.07 -18.06
N GLU A 63 -2.66 3.86 -17.78
CA GLU A 63 -3.90 3.68 -17.02
C GLU A 63 -3.74 4.12 -15.56
N VAL A 64 -2.64 3.73 -14.91
CA VAL A 64 -2.33 4.17 -13.54
C VAL A 64 -2.20 5.70 -13.48
N ALA A 65 -1.46 6.29 -14.42
CA ALA A 65 -1.28 7.73 -14.50
C ALA A 65 -2.61 8.46 -14.69
N ARG A 66 -3.45 8.00 -15.63
CA ARG A 66 -4.78 8.56 -15.88
C ARG A 66 -5.65 8.56 -14.61
N ILE A 67 -5.65 7.47 -13.84
CA ILE A 67 -6.42 7.35 -12.60
C ILE A 67 -5.86 8.26 -11.51
N VAL A 68 -4.54 8.32 -11.32
CA VAL A 68 -3.91 9.21 -10.34
C VAL A 68 -4.16 10.68 -10.67
N GLN A 69 -4.10 11.06 -11.95
CA GLN A 69 -4.48 12.41 -12.38
C GLN A 69 -5.97 12.69 -12.15
N GLY A 70 -6.83 11.70 -12.36
CA GLY A 70 -8.25 11.77 -11.97
C GLY A 70 -8.41 12.04 -10.47
N ALA A 71 -7.69 11.31 -9.61
CA ALA A 71 -7.71 11.49 -8.16
C ALA A 71 -7.29 12.91 -7.75
N ILE A 72 -6.22 13.43 -8.34
CA ILE A 72 -5.76 14.81 -8.09
C ILE A 72 -6.84 15.83 -8.47
N LYS A 73 -7.56 15.62 -9.59
CA LYS A 73 -8.60 16.55 -10.07
C LYS A 73 -9.82 16.65 -9.16
N ILE A 74 -10.16 15.60 -8.40
CA ILE A 74 -11.34 15.59 -7.50
C ILE A 74 -11.31 16.78 -6.52
N HIS A 75 -10.13 17.08 -5.97
CA HIS A 75 -9.94 18.18 -5.02
C HIS A 75 -8.93 19.23 -5.49
N GLY A 76 -8.35 19.06 -6.67
CA GLY A 76 -7.27 19.88 -7.21
C GLY A 76 -5.91 19.67 -6.54
N TYR A 77 -5.78 18.70 -5.62
CA TYR A 77 -4.53 18.34 -4.98
C TYR A 77 -4.59 16.95 -4.32
N VAL A 78 -3.43 16.46 -3.90
CA VAL A 78 -3.19 15.36 -2.96
C VAL A 78 -1.96 15.75 -2.15
N THR A 79 -1.95 15.47 -0.84
CA THR A 79 -0.81 15.70 0.07
C THR A 79 -0.09 14.41 0.46
N HIS A 80 -0.83 13.30 0.54
CA HIS A 80 -0.33 12.04 1.07
C HIS A 80 -0.65 10.92 0.09
N LEU A 81 0.37 10.28 -0.48
CA LEU A 81 0.23 9.00 -1.17
C LEU A 81 0.52 7.87 -0.18
N MET A 82 -0.44 6.95 -0.03
CA MET A 82 -0.30 5.74 0.77
C MET A 82 -0.27 4.52 -0.15
N ASN A 83 0.93 4.06 -0.48
CA ASN A 83 1.15 2.80 -1.17
C ASN A 83 0.91 1.64 -0.21
N ASN A 84 -0.28 1.06 -0.26
CA ASN A 84 -0.71 -0.04 0.63
C ASN A 84 -1.12 -1.30 -0.15
N ALA A 85 -1.54 -1.17 -1.41
CA ALA A 85 -2.02 -2.29 -2.21
C ALA A 85 -1.00 -3.46 -2.22
N ALA A 86 -1.47 -4.66 -1.87
CA ALA A 86 -0.65 -5.86 -1.81
C ALA A 86 -1.00 -6.82 -2.96
N TYR A 87 0.01 -7.24 -3.72
CA TYR A 87 -0.10 -8.19 -4.83
C TYR A 87 0.75 -9.43 -4.56
N GLY A 88 0.42 -10.16 -3.49
CA GLY A 88 1.11 -11.41 -3.16
C GLY A 88 2.63 -11.29 -3.10
N ASN A 89 3.32 -12.41 -3.31
CA ASN A 89 4.76 -12.43 -3.56
C ASN A 89 4.93 -12.20 -5.07
N ASN A 90 4.93 -10.97 -5.54
CA ASN A 90 5.05 -10.70 -6.98
C ASN A 90 5.76 -9.37 -7.25
N PHE A 91 6.65 -9.35 -8.25
CA PHE A 91 7.26 -8.13 -8.80
C PHE A 91 6.22 -7.07 -9.19
N LYS A 92 4.99 -7.48 -9.53
CA LYS A 92 3.86 -6.56 -9.78
C LYS A 92 3.63 -5.56 -8.64
N GLN A 93 3.87 -5.92 -7.38
CA GLN A 93 3.74 -4.96 -6.29
C GLN A 93 4.81 -3.86 -6.37
N ILE A 94 6.07 -4.24 -6.60
CA ILE A 94 7.20 -3.30 -6.72
C ILE A 94 6.91 -2.33 -7.86
N ILE A 95 6.65 -2.89 -9.05
CA ILE A 95 6.35 -2.10 -10.25
C ILE A 95 5.12 -1.23 -10.02
N GLY A 96 4.05 -1.75 -9.43
CA GLY A 96 2.85 -0.97 -9.17
C GLY A 96 3.09 0.22 -8.24
N TYR A 97 3.91 0.06 -7.19
CA TYR A 97 4.28 1.18 -6.32
C TYR A 97 5.10 2.23 -7.07
N PHE A 98 6.01 1.80 -7.93
CA PHE A 98 6.72 2.72 -8.83
C PHE A 98 5.75 3.48 -9.74
N LYS A 99 4.84 2.79 -10.43
CA LYS A 99 3.89 3.40 -11.36
C LYS A 99 3.02 4.46 -10.70
N VAL A 100 2.46 4.16 -9.53
CA VAL A 100 1.63 5.10 -8.77
C VAL A 100 2.45 6.29 -8.27
N THR A 101 3.68 6.04 -7.82
CA THR A 101 4.57 7.08 -7.33
C THR A 101 5.02 8.01 -8.45
N ASP A 102 5.48 7.45 -9.57
CA ASP A 102 5.83 8.18 -10.78
C ASP A 102 4.67 9.07 -11.26
N ALA A 103 3.46 8.54 -11.26
CA ALA A 103 2.27 9.29 -11.66
C ALA A 103 1.94 10.49 -10.75
N ILE A 104 2.31 10.47 -9.46
CA ILE A 104 2.03 11.57 -8.52
C ILE A 104 3.19 12.56 -8.38
N LEU A 105 4.42 12.15 -8.67
CA LEU A 105 5.61 12.98 -8.50
C LEU A 105 5.54 14.31 -9.26
N PRO A 106 5.04 14.41 -10.52
CA PRO A 106 4.88 15.69 -11.20
C PRO A 106 4.02 16.68 -10.42
N HIS A 107 2.93 16.21 -9.81
CA HIS A 107 2.05 17.03 -8.97
C HIS A 107 2.75 17.47 -7.68
N PHE A 108 3.51 16.59 -7.03
CA PHE A 108 4.30 16.97 -5.85
C PHE A 108 5.44 17.94 -6.18
N ARG A 109 6.03 17.83 -7.38
CA ARG A 109 7.09 18.73 -7.85
C ARG A 109 6.59 20.14 -8.13
N THR A 110 5.39 20.30 -8.68
CA THR A 110 4.82 21.63 -8.98
C THR A 110 4.21 22.31 -7.76
N ARG A 111 3.88 21.55 -6.71
CA ARG A 111 3.42 22.10 -5.43
C ARG A 111 4.57 22.70 -4.62
N LYS A 112 4.53 24.03 -4.49
CA LYS A 112 5.48 24.82 -3.68
C LYS A 112 5.20 24.75 -2.17
N GLU A 113 3.96 24.45 -1.78
CA GLU A 113 3.50 24.50 -0.39
C GLU A 113 2.63 23.31 0.01
N GLY A 114 2.60 23.07 1.32
CA GLY A 114 1.88 21.99 1.99
C GLY A 114 2.65 20.67 1.97
N ASP A 115 2.15 19.73 2.77
CA ASP A 115 2.79 18.44 2.96
C ASP A 115 2.76 17.55 1.70
N LYS A 116 3.87 16.83 1.48
CA LYS A 116 4.13 15.95 0.35
C LYS A 116 4.70 14.63 0.83
N PHE A 117 3.83 13.75 1.31
CA PHE A 117 4.21 12.44 1.84
C PHE A 117 4.01 11.33 0.82
N ILE A 118 5.00 10.45 0.72
CA ILE A 118 4.93 9.18 -0.02
C ILE A 118 5.22 8.08 1.00
N SER A 119 4.17 7.42 1.48
CA SER A 119 4.29 6.38 2.49
C SER A 119 4.05 5.00 1.88
N ASN A 120 4.93 4.05 2.17
CA ASN A 120 4.79 2.66 1.74
C ASN A 120 4.54 1.77 2.95
N ILE A 121 3.44 1.03 2.92
CA ILE A 121 3.06 0.10 3.97
C ILE A 121 3.54 -1.30 3.58
N ILE A 122 4.57 -1.77 4.27
CA ILE A 122 5.20 -3.07 4.03
C ILE A 122 5.35 -3.84 5.35
N ILE A 123 5.07 -5.14 5.36
CA ILE A 123 5.38 -5.98 6.52
C ILE A 123 6.77 -6.57 6.29
N ASP A 124 7.72 -6.26 7.16
CA ASP A 124 9.13 -6.64 7.02
C ASP A 124 9.67 -7.07 8.39
N ARG A 125 9.87 -8.38 8.58
CA ARG A 125 10.34 -8.96 9.85
C ARG A 125 11.85 -9.22 9.79
N ASN A 126 12.66 -8.18 9.99
CA ASN A 126 14.13 -8.27 9.98
C ASN A 126 14.71 -8.90 8.70
N ASN A 127 14.26 -8.43 7.54
CA ASN A 127 14.79 -8.74 6.20
C ASN A 127 14.58 -10.18 5.67
N TYR A 128 14.23 -11.18 6.50
CA TYR A 128 13.95 -12.52 5.99
C TYR A 128 12.94 -13.31 6.84
N CYS A 129 12.19 -14.18 6.17
CA CYS A 129 11.27 -15.12 6.77
C CYS A 129 11.32 -16.43 5.97
N PRO A 130 11.65 -17.58 6.58
CA PRO A 130 11.63 -18.87 5.90
C PRO A 130 10.29 -19.10 5.20
N VAL A 131 10.28 -19.85 4.10
CA VAL A 131 9.08 -20.12 3.27
C VAL A 131 8.52 -18.88 2.53
N TYR A 132 8.98 -17.68 2.86
CA TYR A 132 8.55 -16.41 2.25
C TYR A 132 9.70 -15.66 1.56
N SER A 133 10.74 -16.37 1.07
CA SER A 133 11.91 -15.74 0.45
C SER A 133 11.55 -14.72 -0.64
N PHE A 134 10.60 -15.06 -1.52
CA PHE A 134 10.15 -14.16 -2.59
C PHE A 134 9.36 -12.95 -2.08
N TYR A 135 8.58 -13.12 -1.00
CA TYR A 135 7.95 -12.00 -0.30
C TYR A 135 9.01 -11.05 0.26
N CYS A 136 10.00 -11.60 0.97
CA CYS A 136 11.09 -10.83 1.57
C CYS A 136 11.86 -10.05 0.51
N ALA A 137 12.19 -10.69 -0.62
CA ALA A 137 12.81 -10.01 -1.76
C ALA A 137 11.95 -8.85 -2.26
N THR A 138 10.63 -9.05 -2.37
CA THR A 138 9.69 -8.00 -2.79
C THR A 138 9.68 -6.81 -1.83
N LYS A 139 9.62 -7.05 -0.52
CA LYS A 139 9.59 -5.98 0.50
C LYS A 139 10.93 -5.28 0.65
N PHE A 140 12.02 -6.02 0.51
CA PHE A 140 13.36 -5.45 0.49
C PHE A 140 13.57 -4.55 -0.72
N ALA A 141 13.11 -4.98 -1.91
CA ALA A 141 13.17 -4.15 -3.12
C ALA A 141 12.39 -2.84 -2.92
N ILE A 142 11.16 -2.90 -2.41
CA ILE A 142 10.38 -1.68 -2.08
C ILE A 142 11.14 -0.81 -1.09
N LYS A 143 11.69 -1.37 0.00
CA LYS A 143 12.49 -0.62 0.97
C LYS A 143 13.66 0.11 0.28
N ALA A 144 14.51 -0.62 -0.44
CA ALA A 144 15.69 -0.04 -1.08
C ALA A 144 15.33 1.06 -2.09
N THR A 145 14.31 0.80 -2.92
CA THR A 145 13.77 1.75 -3.88
C THR A 145 13.34 3.07 -3.23
N PHE A 146 12.55 3.01 -2.17
CA PHE A 146 11.94 4.22 -1.62
C PHE A 146 12.89 4.98 -0.68
N GLU A 147 13.91 4.33 -0.13
CA GLU A 147 15.03 5.04 0.52
C GLU A 147 15.88 5.80 -0.51
N ALA A 148 16.08 5.25 -1.71
CA ALA A 148 16.72 5.98 -2.81
C ALA A 148 15.86 7.18 -3.24
N LEU A 149 14.55 6.97 -3.49
CA LEU A 149 13.62 8.04 -3.84
C LEU A 149 13.59 9.18 -2.80
N LYS A 150 13.67 8.83 -1.51
CA LYS A 150 13.79 9.82 -0.43
C LYS A 150 14.99 10.72 -0.66
N SER A 151 16.15 10.13 -0.89
CA SER A 151 17.41 10.86 -1.11
C SER A 151 17.34 11.72 -2.37
N GLU A 152 16.73 11.20 -3.43
CA GLU A 152 16.54 11.87 -4.71
C GLU A 152 15.58 13.06 -4.63
N THR A 153 14.57 13.02 -3.75
CA THR A 153 13.45 13.99 -3.80
C THR A 153 13.27 14.85 -2.55
N GLN A 154 13.99 14.58 -1.46
CA GLN A 154 13.89 15.36 -0.22
C GLN A 154 14.22 16.85 -0.40
N HIS A 155 15.15 17.19 -1.29
CA HIS A 155 15.51 18.57 -1.60
C HIS A 155 14.36 19.34 -2.30
N LEU A 156 13.38 18.61 -2.84
CA LEU A 156 12.14 19.17 -3.38
C LEU A 156 11.03 19.24 -2.32
N GLY A 157 11.32 18.90 -1.06
CA GLY A 157 10.38 18.90 0.06
C GLY A 157 9.51 17.64 0.17
N ASN A 158 9.81 16.58 -0.59
CA ASN A 158 9.09 15.31 -0.46
C ASN A 158 9.55 14.55 0.78
N LYS A 159 8.59 14.01 1.53
CA LYS A 159 8.82 13.17 2.71
C LYS A 159 8.45 11.73 2.36
N VAL A 160 9.44 10.86 2.20
CA VAL A 160 9.20 9.44 1.90
C VAL A 160 9.31 8.63 3.19
N LEU A 161 8.27 7.84 3.48
CA LEU A 161 8.14 7.05 4.70
C LEU A 161 7.98 5.56 4.38
N LEU A 162 8.58 4.72 5.21
CA LEU A 162 8.35 3.28 5.23
C LEU A 162 7.62 2.92 6.52
N ILE A 163 6.36 2.55 6.41
CA ILE A 163 5.54 2.10 7.55
C ILE A 163 5.65 0.58 7.61
N LYS A 164 6.12 0.08 8.76
CA LYS A 164 6.36 -1.35 8.98
C LYS A 164 5.53 -1.89 10.13
N PRO A 165 4.26 -2.23 9.89
CA PRO A 165 3.47 -2.92 10.90
C PRO A 165 4.09 -4.28 11.23
N GLU A 166 4.10 -4.63 12.50
CA GLU A 166 4.34 -6.00 12.96
C GLU A 166 3.20 -6.93 12.54
N TYR A 167 3.27 -8.23 12.84
CA TYR A 167 2.18 -9.15 12.49
C TYR A 167 0.82 -8.70 13.06
N PHE A 168 -0.10 -8.36 12.15
CA PHE A 168 -1.50 -8.06 12.49
C PHE A 168 -2.42 -8.93 11.65
N ARG A 169 -3.62 -9.22 12.18
CA ARG A 169 -4.58 -10.10 11.52
C ARG A 169 -5.11 -9.43 10.27
N THR A 170 -4.66 -9.90 9.13
CA THR A 170 -5.24 -9.58 7.82
C THR A 170 -5.54 -10.88 7.09
N ASN A 171 -6.43 -10.78 6.10
CA ASN A 171 -6.64 -11.85 5.14
C ASN A 171 -5.38 -12.11 4.27
N LEU A 172 -4.24 -11.45 4.52
CA LEU A 172 -2.94 -11.75 3.89
C LEU A 172 -2.22 -12.95 4.53
N LEU A 173 -2.56 -13.32 5.77
CA LEU A 173 -1.99 -14.47 6.49
C LEU A 173 -2.93 -15.68 6.59
N GLN A 174 -4.15 -15.60 6.05
CA GLN A 174 -5.14 -16.68 6.08
C GLN A 174 -4.90 -17.76 4.99
N ALA A 175 -5.78 -18.75 4.84
CA ALA A 175 -5.61 -19.81 3.84
C ALA A 175 -5.91 -19.33 2.40
N GLU A 176 -6.67 -18.24 2.24
CA GLU A 176 -7.20 -17.69 0.97
C GLU A 176 -6.59 -16.30 0.70
N THR A 177 -5.27 -16.25 0.62
CA THR A 177 -4.53 -14.99 0.52
C THR A 177 -4.14 -14.69 -0.91
N ASN A 178 -3.73 -13.43 -1.16
CA ASN A 178 -3.03 -13.09 -2.40
C ASN A 178 -1.62 -13.73 -2.47
N ILE A 179 -1.15 -14.45 -1.44
CA ILE A 179 0.14 -15.13 -1.46
C ILE A 179 -0.01 -16.43 -2.26
N GLN A 180 0.71 -16.52 -3.38
CA GLN A 180 0.74 -17.73 -4.18
C GLN A 180 1.30 -18.90 -3.38
N LYS A 181 0.52 -19.98 -3.27
CA LYS A 181 0.98 -21.25 -2.71
C LYS A 181 1.89 -21.93 -3.73
N PRO A 182 2.96 -22.60 -3.28
CA PRO A 182 3.80 -23.38 -4.19
C PRO A 182 2.96 -24.48 -4.85
N THR A 183 3.04 -24.56 -6.17
CA THR A 183 2.37 -25.58 -7.00
C THR A 183 3.04 -26.94 -6.85
N ASN A 184 4.38 -26.95 -6.74
CA ASN A 184 5.16 -28.14 -6.42
C ASN A 184 5.48 -28.18 -4.91
N ARG A 185 5.00 -29.20 -4.21
CA ARG A 185 5.25 -29.40 -2.78
C ARG A 185 6.28 -30.50 -2.58
N ILE A 186 7.45 -30.14 -2.09
CA ILE A 186 8.52 -31.09 -1.72
C ILE A 186 8.40 -31.39 -0.22
N ALA A 187 8.32 -32.68 0.13
CA ALA A 187 8.06 -33.13 1.51
C ALA A 187 9.13 -32.67 2.50
N ASP A 188 10.39 -32.56 2.05
CA ASP A 188 11.55 -32.17 2.87
C ASP A 188 11.39 -30.79 3.52
N TYR A 189 10.58 -29.88 2.96
CA TYR A 189 10.30 -28.56 3.55
C TYR A 189 9.17 -28.56 4.58
N ALA A 190 8.52 -29.71 4.86
CA ALA A 190 7.44 -29.80 5.83
C ALA A 190 7.85 -29.33 7.25
N PRO A 191 9.04 -29.67 7.79
CA PRO A 191 9.44 -29.24 9.13
C PRO A 191 9.46 -27.71 9.28
N ILE A 192 10.10 -26.99 8.34
CA ILE A 192 10.20 -25.53 8.40
C ILE A 192 8.85 -24.85 8.17
N LYS A 193 8.02 -25.40 7.26
CA LYS A 193 6.67 -24.89 7.01
C LYS A 193 5.76 -25.05 8.23
N ASN A 194 5.80 -26.20 8.89
CA ASN A 194 4.99 -26.48 10.08
C ASN A 194 5.42 -25.61 11.26
N ALA A 195 6.73 -25.43 11.47
CA ALA A 195 7.25 -24.53 12.50
C ALA A 195 6.76 -23.09 12.29
N LEU A 196 6.82 -22.58 11.06
CA LEU A 196 6.31 -21.26 10.72
C LEU A 196 4.79 -21.14 10.87
N GLY A 197 4.05 -22.18 10.46
CA GLY A 197 2.59 -22.22 10.62
C GLY A 197 2.16 -22.02 12.08
N LYS A 198 2.86 -22.67 13.03
CA LYS A 198 2.63 -22.47 14.46
C LYS A 198 2.91 -21.03 14.91
N VAL A 199 3.98 -20.41 14.42
CA VAL A 199 4.31 -19.01 14.73
C VAL A 199 3.21 -18.07 14.22
N ILE A 200 2.73 -18.24 13.00
CA ILE A 200 1.67 -17.39 12.41
C ILE A 200 0.35 -17.58 13.14
N GLN A 201 -0.03 -18.82 13.45
CA GLN A 201 -1.26 -19.13 14.19
C GLN A 201 -1.26 -18.52 15.60
N GLY A 202 -0.09 -18.42 16.24
CA GLY A 202 0.07 -17.78 17.55
C GLY A 202 0.09 -16.25 17.54
N LYS A 203 -0.04 -15.58 16.38
CA LYS A 203 -0.14 -14.12 16.31
C LYS A 203 -1.61 -13.69 16.34
N HIS A 204 -1.97 -12.92 17.36
CA HIS A 204 -3.28 -12.29 17.50
C HIS A 204 -3.14 -10.76 17.38
N GLY A 205 -4.13 -10.13 16.75
CA GLY A 205 -4.30 -8.69 16.68
C GLY A 205 -5.71 -8.38 16.21
N THR A 206 -6.41 -7.53 16.96
CA THR A 206 -7.72 -6.97 16.61
C THR A 206 -7.53 -5.50 16.24
N TRP A 207 -8.35 -5.02 15.30
CA TRP A 207 -8.72 -3.61 15.30
C TRP A 207 -9.75 -3.41 16.40
#